data_AF-R2VKT5-F1
#
_entry.id   AF-R2VKT5-F1
#
_cell.length_a   1.000
_cell.length_b   1.000
_cell.length_c   1.000
_cell.angle_alpha   90.00
_cell.angle_beta   90.00
_cell.angle_gamma   90.00
#
_symmetry.space_group_name_H-M   'P 1'
#
loop_
_entity.id
_entity.type
_entity.pdbx_description
1 polymer ?
#
loop_
_entity_poly.entity_id
_entity_poly.type
_entity_poly.pdbx_seq_one_letter_code
_entity_poly.pdbx_strand_id
1 'polypeptide(L)'
;MTEDFEKSALDRMLGAGISREHIQLQKKIIFQGTHREYYYDKVENSEESCETIPVEKIHAMKDVEAAEGTSVYDLFVKIGNAEKTAKIIEEQLDSLEKNGLLSQQTSYSGKINIEGPSPLLINYYKEEDCFITQTDARYQTVAAKMFDAPFLSGILTTYQLNAEKKKLYDEYESLRDLLRLTDLRGLTMDIFQNKKTRS
;
A
#
# COMPACT_ATOMS: atom_id res chain seq x y z
N MET A 1 -23.26 -10.00 2.51
CA MET A 1 -22.99 -8.64 3.03
C MET A 1 -21.84 -7.94 2.31
N THR A 2 -20.86 -8.63 1.74
CA THR A 2 -19.75 -8.02 0.97
C THR A 2 -20.15 -7.49 -0.41
N GLU A 3 -21.12 -8.13 -1.09
CA GLU A 3 -21.55 -7.77 -2.45
C GLU A 3 -22.28 -6.41 -2.54
N ASP A 4 -22.91 -5.95 -1.44
CA ASP A 4 -23.68 -4.70 -1.43
C ASP A 4 -22.77 -3.46 -1.43
N PHE A 5 -21.70 -3.46 -0.63
CA PHE A 5 -20.75 -2.36 -0.59
C PHE A 5 -19.98 -2.25 -1.91
N GLU A 6 -19.43 -3.36 -2.41
CA GLU A 6 -18.60 -3.35 -3.62
C GLU A 6 -19.39 -2.82 -4.82
N LYS A 7 -20.61 -3.33 -5.02
CA LYS A 7 -21.48 -2.88 -6.10
C LYS A 7 -21.83 -1.40 -5.96
N SER A 8 -22.23 -0.98 -4.76
CA SER A 8 -22.53 0.42 -4.47
C SER A 8 -21.34 1.31 -4.81
N ALA A 9 -20.14 1.02 -4.25
CA ALA A 9 -18.95 1.82 -4.50
C ALA A 9 -18.60 1.92 -5.99
N LEU A 10 -18.72 0.82 -6.75
CA LEU A 10 -18.50 0.82 -8.19
C LEU A 10 -19.46 1.76 -8.93
N ASP A 11 -20.76 1.66 -8.64
CA ASP A 11 -21.79 2.49 -9.30
C ASP A 11 -21.53 3.99 -9.04
N ARG A 12 -21.13 4.33 -7.80
CA ARG A 12 -20.82 5.71 -7.38
C ARG A 12 -19.55 6.25 -8.06
N MET A 13 -18.49 5.44 -8.10
CA MET A 13 -17.23 5.80 -8.78
C MET A 13 -17.44 6.00 -10.29
N LEU A 14 -18.18 5.10 -10.94
CA LEU A 14 -18.52 5.22 -12.35
C LEU A 14 -19.40 6.44 -12.61
N GLY A 15 -20.39 6.69 -11.75
CA GLY A 15 -21.25 7.87 -11.83
C GLY A 15 -20.49 9.20 -11.67
N ALA A 16 -19.42 9.20 -10.87
CA ALA A 16 -18.54 10.36 -10.69
C ALA A 16 -17.51 10.56 -11.82
N GLY A 17 -17.41 9.62 -12.76
CA GLY A 17 -16.54 9.74 -13.94
C GLY A 17 -15.21 8.99 -13.85
N ILE A 18 -15.01 8.12 -12.86
CA ILE A 18 -13.86 7.21 -12.83
C ILE A 18 -14.04 6.14 -13.91
N SER A 19 -13.02 5.91 -14.73
CA SER A 19 -13.11 4.98 -15.84
C SER A 19 -13.11 3.52 -15.39
N ARG A 20 -13.77 2.65 -16.16
CA ARG A 20 -13.72 1.19 -15.91
C ARG A 20 -12.30 0.67 -16.08
N GLU A 21 -11.58 1.22 -17.04
CA GLU A 21 -10.18 0.92 -17.33
C GLU A 21 -9.31 1.17 -16.09
N HIS A 22 -9.50 2.30 -15.42
CA HIS A 22 -8.80 2.62 -14.17
C HIS A 22 -9.13 1.63 -13.06
N ILE A 23 -10.42 1.34 -12.84
CA ILE A 23 -10.83 0.36 -11.80
C ILE A 23 -10.20 -1.01 -12.07
N GLN A 24 -10.16 -1.46 -13.33
CA GLN A 24 -9.49 -2.71 -13.70
C GLN A 24 -7.97 -2.65 -13.51
N LEU A 25 -7.35 -1.49 -13.70
CA LEU A 25 -5.94 -1.28 -13.39
C LEU A 25 -5.68 -1.42 -11.87
N GLN A 26 -6.53 -0.84 -11.02
CA GLN A 26 -6.39 -0.93 -9.56
C GLN A 26 -6.54 -2.36 -9.02
N LYS A 27 -7.24 -3.25 -9.72
CA LYS A 27 -7.26 -4.70 -9.42
C LYS A 27 -5.93 -5.41 -9.67
N LYS A 28 -5.07 -4.82 -10.51
CA LYS A 28 -3.77 -5.38 -10.91
C LYS A 28 -2.60 -4.76 -10.16
N ILE A 29 -2.76 -3.54 -9.64
CA ILE A 29 -1.73 -2.87 -8.85
C ILE A 29 -1.72 -3.50 -7.46
N ILE A 30 -0.64 -4.22 -7.15
CA ILE A 30 -0.41 -4.89 -5.87
C ILE A 30 0.51 -4.04 -5.01
N PHE A 31 0.15 -3.85 -3.74
CA PHE A 31 1.06 -3.21 -2.79
C PHE A 31 2.25 -4.12 -2.47
N GLN A 32 3.43 -3.53 -2.48
CA GLN A 32 4.70 -4.20 -2.19
C GLN A 32 4.94 -4.27 -0.68
N GLY A 33 5.83 -5.17 -0.26
CA GLY A 33 6.33 -5.21 1.11
C GLY A 33 7.23 -4.03 1.46
N THR A 34 7.39 -3.78 2.76
CA THR A 34 8.20 -2.68 3.31
C THR A 34 9.64 -3.08 3.64
N HIS A 35 10.15 -4.18 3.07
CA HIS A 35 11.50 -4.72 3.30
C HIS A 35 12.65 -3.72 3.12
N ARG A 36 12.42 -2.65 2.35
CA ARG A 36 13.35 -1.51 2.20
C ARG A 36 13.78 -0.90 3.53
N GLU A 37 12.91 -0.96 4.54
CA GLU A 37 13.22 -0.48 5.89
C GLU A 37 14.43 -1.21 6.52
N TYR A 38 14.81 -2.38 6.03
CA TYR A 38 15.95 -3.14 6.55
C TYR A 38 17.31 -2.66 6.02
N TYR A 39 17.34 -1.96 4.89
CA TYR A 39 18.59 -1.62 4.21
C TYR A 39 18.69 -0.19 3.66
N TYR A 40 17.72 0.66 3.99
CA TYR A 40 17.82 2.09 3.78
C TYR A 40 18.00 2.82 5.12
N ASP A 41 18.82 3.86 5.10
CA ASP A 41 19.01 4.75 6.24
C ASP A 41 18.27 6.05 6.05
N LYS A 42 17.68 6.56 7.14
CA LYS A 42 17.09 7.89 7.17
C LYS A 42 18.19 8.93 6.96
N VAL A 43 17.99 9.83 6.01
CA VAL A 43 18.86 11.00 5.83
C VAL A 43 18.56 11.99 6.96
N GLU A 44 19.59 12.41 7.71
CA GLU A 44 19.42 13.38 8.79
C GLU A 44 18.85 14.70 8.28
N ASN A 45 17.95 15.31 9.07
CA ASN A 45 17.29 16.59 8.74
C ASN A 45 16.55 16.60 7.39
N SER A 46 16.09 15.43 6.91
CA SER A 46 15.35 15.30 5.65
C SER A 46 13.83 15.36 5.80
N GLU A 47 13.34 15.69 6.99
CA GLU A 47 11.90 15.88 7.22
C GLU A 47 11.49 17.22 6.63
N GLU A 48 10.75 17.17 5.53
CA GLU A 48 10.30 18.35 4.80
C GLU A 48 8.84 18.25 4.40
N SER A 49 8.11 19.36 4.53
CA SER A 49 6.75 19.47 4.03
C SER A 49 6.75 19.35 2.50
N CYS A 50 6.05 18.36 1.97
CA CYS A 50 5.94 18.13 0.54
C CYS A 50 4.49 18.32 0.06
N GLU A 51 4.29 19.31 -0.81
CA GLU A 51 2.96 19.62 -1.34
C GLU A 51 2.52 18.66 -2.45
N THR A 52 3.44 17.94 -3.11
CA THR A 52 3.10 17.10 -4.26
C THR A 52 3.99 15.87 -4.38
N ILE A 53 3.48 14.72 -3.95
CA ILE A 53 4.03 13.41 -4.33
C ILE A 53 3.11 12.72 -5.35
N PRO A 54 3.65 12.09 -6.41
CA PRO A 54 2.85 11.35 -7.38
C PRO A 54 2.28 10.08 -6.74
N VAL A 55 0.95 9.95 -6.76
CA VAL A 55 0.24 8.82 -6.14
C VAL A 55 0.63 7.49 -6.76
N GLU A 56 0.95 7.46 -8.06
CA GLU A 56 1.39 6.28 -8.78
C GLU A 56 2.67 5.67 -8.18
N LYS A 57 3.59 6.50 -7.65
CA LYS A 57 4.88 6.05 -7.09
C LYS A 57 4.78 5.56 -5.64
N ILE A 58 3.58 5.60 -5.05
CA ILE A 58 3.34 5.00 -3.73
C ILE A 58 3.23 3.48 -3.90
N HIS A 59 4.24 2.74 -3.46
CA HIS A 59 4.34 1.31 -3.70
C HIS A 59 3.92 0.45 -2.52
N ALA A 60 4.01 0.97 -1.29
CA ALA A 60 3.70 0.23 -0.08
C ALA A 60 3.09 1.13 1.00
N MET A 61 2.54 0.49 2.03
CA MET A 61 2.03 1.16 3.23
C MET A 61 2.53 0.40 4.47
N LYS A 62 2.97 1.15 5.48
CA LYS A 62 3.51 0.57 6.72
C LYS A 62 2.40 -0.05 7.59
N ASP A 63 2.73 -1.13 8.30
CA ASP A 63 1.92 -1.79 9.34
C ASP A 63 0.47 -2.15 8.96
N VAL A 64 0.23 -2.36 7.66
CA VAL A 64 -0.98 -3.04 7.22
C VAL A 64 -0.59 -4.50 7.00
N GLU A 65 -0.79 -5.35 8.02
CA GLU A 65 -0.56 -6.81 8.00
C GLU A 65 -1.23 -7.54 6.80
N ALA A 66 -2.04 -6.84 6.02
CA ALA A 66 -2.69 -7.34 4.82
C ALA A 66 -2.56 -6.45 3.57
N ALA A 67 -1.65 -5.46 3.52
CA ALA A 67 -1.44 -4.68 2.30
C ALA A 67 -0.50 -5.40 1.34
N GLU A 68 0.61 -5.95 1.82
CA GLU A 68 1.55 -6.67 0.97
C GLU A 68 0.84 -7.84 0.26
N GLY A 69 0.98 -7.89 -1.06
CA GLY A 69 0.36 -8.93 -1.88
C GLY A 69 -1.13 -8.71 -2.17
N THR A 70 -1.75 -7.64 -1.64
CA THR A 70 -3.15 -7.28 -1.90
C THR A 70 -3.23 -6.17 -2.94
N SER A 71 -4.23 -6.27 -3.84
CA SER A 71 -4.47 -5.20 -4.81
C SER A 71 -5.03 -3.94 -4.16
N VAL A 72 -4.84 -2.78 -4.79
CA VAL A 72 -5.47 -1.52 -4.35
C VAL A 72 -6.98 -1.69 -4.22
N TYR A 73 -7.59 -2.35 -5.20
CA TYR A 73 -9.02 -2.62 -5.22
C TYR A 73 -9.48 -3.51 -4.05
N ASP A 74 -8.82 -4.65 -3.85
CA ASP A 74 -9.22 -5.60 -2.81
C ASP A 74 -9.06 -4.98 -1.42
N LEU A 75 -8.02 -4.15 -1.25
CA LEU A 75 -7.82 -3.43 0.01
C LEU A 75 -8.89 -2.36 0.23
N PHE A 76 -9.29 -1.62 -0.82
CA PHE A 76 -10.40 -0.67 -0.75
C PHE A 76 -11.70 -1.36 -0.34
N VAL A 77 -12.05 -2.46 -1.00
CA VAL A 77 -13.26 -3.25 -0.68
C VAL A 77 -13.20 -3.84 0.72
N LYS A 78 -12.02 -4.34 1.15
CA LYS A 78 -11.81 -4.86 2.50
C LYS A 78 -12.02 -3.80 3.57
N ILE A 79 -11.49 -2.59 3.37
CA ILE A 79 -11.66 -1.47 4.31
C ILE A 79 -13.13 -1.03 4.35
N GLY A 80 -13.79 -0.93 3.19
CA GLY A 80 -15.19 -0.55 3.08
C GLY A 80 -16.17 -1.54 3.71
N ASN A 81 -15.79 -2.82 3.80
CA ASN A 81 -16.60 -3.84 4.47
C ASN A 81 -16.30 -4.02 5.97
N ALA A 82 -15.25 -3.38 6.49
CA ALA A 82 -14.85 -3.54 7.88
C ALA A 82 -15.60 -2.56 8.80
N GLU A 83 -16.30 -3.08 9.80
CA GLU A 83 -17.22 -2.32 10.68
C GLU A 83 -16.62 -1.03 11.27
N LYS A 84 -15.34 -1.05 11.64
CA LYS A 84 -14.65 0.11 12.25
C LYS A 84 -14.18 1.15 11.24
N THR A 85 -13.99 0.77 9.97
CA THR A 85 -13.25 1.57 8.98
C THR A 85 -14.08 1.87 7.73
N ALA A 86 -15.22 1.19 7.56
CA ALA A 86 -16.17 1.37 6.47
C ALA A 86 -16.58 2.84 6.33
N LYS A 87 -16.87 3.50 7.47
CA LYS A 87 -17.30 4.91 7.51
C LYS A 87 -16.30 5.85 6.83
N ILE A 88 -15.00 5.56 6.91
CA ILE A 88 -13.96 6.40 6.31
C ILE A 88 -14.05 6.34 4.78
N ILE A 89 -14.21 5.14 4.21
CA ILE A 89 -14.37 4.99 2.76
C ILE A 89 -15.72 5.52 2.30
N GLU A 90 -16.77 5.34 3.09
CA GLU A 90 -18.09 5.89 2.81
C GLU A 90 -18.06 7.42 2.74
N GLU A 91 -17.40 8.09 3.67
CA GLU A 91 -17.21 9.56 3.65
C GLU A 91 -16.44 10.03 2.40
N GLN A 92 -15.47 9.23 1.92
CA GLN A 92 -14.72 9.51 0.69
C GLN A 92 -15.61 9.37 -0.56
N LEU A 93 -16.47 8.35 -0.60
CA LEU A 93 -17.45 8.16 -1.67
C LEU A 93 -18.55 9.25 -1.64
N ASP A 94 -19.04 9.63 -0.46
CA ASP A 94 -20.01 10.72 -0.29
C ASP A 94 -19.44 12.05 -0.80
N SER A 95 -18.18 12.34 -0.46
CA SER A 95 -17.48 13.52 -0.95
C SER A 95 -17.29 13.49 -2.47
N LEU A 96 -16.92 12.32 -3.02
CA LEU A 96 -16.77 12.13 -4.47
C LEU A 96 -18.07 12.46 -5.23
N GLU A 97 -19.21 11.95 -4.75
CA GLU A 97 -20.52 12.22 -5.38
C GLU A 97 -20.95 13.67 -5.23
N LYS A 98 -20.76 14.24 -4.03
CA LYS A 98 -21.23 15.58 -3.72
C LYS A 98 -20.42 16.67 -4.42
N ASN A 99 -19.10 16.50 -4.48
CA ASN A 99 -18.16 17.53 -4.91
C ASN A 99 -17.59 17.27 -6.32
N GLY A 100 -17.79 16.06 -6.86
CA GLY A 100 -17.28 15.63 -8.16
C GLY A 100 -15.81 15.17 -8.11
N LEU A 101 -15.42 14.43 -9.16
CA LEU A 101 -14.10 13.79 -9.27
C LEU A 101 -12.93 14.78 -9.14
N LEU A 102 -12.96 15.88 -9.88
CA LEU A 102 -11.85 16.86 -9.88
C LEU A 102 -11.62 17.45 -8.48
N SER A 103 -12.70 17.80 -7.78
CA SER A 103 -12.63 18.33 -6.41
C SER A 103 -12.08 17.28 -5.45
N GLN A 104 -12.54 16.04 -5.57
CA GLN A 104 -12.09 14.92 -4.75
C GLN A 104 -10.60 14.64 -4.97
N GLN A 105 -10.14 14.57 -6.22
CA GLN A 105 -8.73 14.38 -6.58
C GLN A 105 -7.85 15.51 -6.03
N THR A 106 -8.32 16.76 -6.15
CA THR A 106 -7.60 17.93 -5.65
C THR A 106 -7.51 17.95 -4.11
N SER A 107 -8.48 17.37 -3.40
CA SER A 107 -8.49 17.34 -1.93
C SER A 107 -7.32 16.56 -1.31
N TYR A 108 -6.74 15.62 -2.06
CA TYR A 108 -5.56 14.87 -1.63
C TYR A 108 -4.27 15.70 -1.71
N SER A 109 -4.26 16.76 -2.52
CA SER A 109 -3.18 17.73 -2.60
C SER A 109 -3.56 19.01 -1.86
N GLY A 110 -2.96 19.27 -0.70
CA GLY A 110 -3.23 20.50 0.02
C GLY A 110 -2.58 20.60 1.38
N LYS A 111 -2.53 21.83 1.89
CA LYS A 111 -1.94 22.15 3.20
C LYS A 111 -2.60 21.42 4.36
N ILE A 112 -3.86 21.02 4.25
CA ILE A 112 -4.53 20.25 5.30
C ILE A 112 -3.82 18.92 5.60
N ASN A 113 -3.14 18.35 4.61
CA ASN A 113 -2.41 17.10 4.73
C ASN A 113 -0.99 17.28 5.33
N ILE A 114 -0.58 18.53 5.57
CA ILE A 114 0.74 18.94 6.10
C ILE A 114 0.59 19.67 7.44
N GLU A 115 -0.33 20.61 7.52
CA GLU A 115 -0.56 21.53 8.65
C GLU A 115 -1.80 21.13 9.47
N GLY A 116 -2.53 20.10 9.04
CA GLY A 116 -3.71 19.59 9.73
C GLY A 116 -3.40 18.88 11.05
N PRO A 117 -4.46 18.51 11.80
CA PRO A 117 -4.30 17.85 13.11
C PRO A 117 -3.66 16.46 13.03
N SER A 118 -3.57 15.88 11.84
CA SER A 118 -2.97 14.57 11.58
C SER A 118 -2.27 14.60 10.22
N PRO A 119 -1.04 15.14 10.14
CA PRO A 119 -0.31 15.24 8.88
C PRO A 119 0.03 13.85 8.35
N LEU A 120 0.02 13.73 7.01
CA LEU A 120 0.32 12.49 6.32
C LEU A 120 1.84 12.26 6.30
N LEU A 121 2.32 11.21 6.97
CA LEU A 121 3.74 10.89 7.00
C LEU A 121 4.12 9.94 5.86
N ILE A 122 5.17 10.30 5.12
CA ILE A 122 5.56 9.64 3.87
C ILE A 122 7.08 9.41 3.88
N ASN A 123 7.52 8.19 3.60
CA ASN A 123 8.92 7.85 3.42
C ASN A 123 9.27 7.83 1.92
N TYR A 124 10.29 8.57 1.52
CA TYR A 124 10.83 8.59 0.15
C TYR A 124 12.13 7.80 0.07
N TYR A 125 12.18 6.81 -0.81
CA TYR A 125 13.35 5.96 -1.05
C TYR A 125 14.02 6.41 -2.35
N LYS A 126 15.11 7.17 -2.21
CA LYS A 126 15.70 7.97 -3.29
C LYS A 126 16.20 7.15 -4.47
N GLU A 127 16.92 6.06 -4.22
CA GLU A 127 17.52 5.24 -5.27
C GLU A 127 16.48 4.50 -6.13
N GLU A 128 15.32 4.17 -5.56
CA GLU A 128 14.22 3.49 -6.25
C GLU A 128 13.11 4.45 -6.72
N ASP A 129 13.24 5.74 -6.42
CA ASP A 129 12.25 6.78 -6.73
C ASP A 129 10.81 6.35 -6.34
N CYS A 130 10.64 5.89 -5.11
CA CYS A 130 9.36 5.39 -4.63
C CYS A 130 8.99 5.87 -3.23
N PHE A 131 7.69 5.81 -2.92
CA PHE A 131 7.14 6.26 -1.66
C PHE A 131 6.47 5.12 -0.89
N ILE A 132 6.59 5.19 0.45
CA ILE A 132 5.85 4.35 1.38
C ILE A 132 5.12 5.26 2.34
N THR A 133 3.80 5.14 2.40
CA THR A 133 3.00 5.93 3.34
C THR A 133 2.93 5.22 4.69
N GLN A 134 2.99 5.98 5.79
CA GLN A 134 2.90 5.40 7.14
C GLN A 134 1.45 5.06 7.52
N THR A 135 1.25 4.42 8.68
CA THR A 135 -0.01 3.80 9.10
C THR A 135 -1.21 4.75 9.07
N ASP A 136 -0.99 6.01 9.44
CA ASP A 136 -2.05 7.02 9.52
C ASP A 136 -2.59 7.44 8.15
N ALA A 137 -1.82 7.19 7.08
CA ALA A 137 -2.15 7.57 5.71
C ALA A 137 -2.95 6.53 4.93
N ARG A 138 -3.10 5.31 5.46
CA ARG A 138 -3.54 4.14 4.67
C ARG A 138 -4.86 4.33 3.94
N TYR A 139 -5.83 4.99 4.56
CA TYR A 139 -7.16 5.17 3.97
C TYR A 139 -7.13 6.22 2.86
N GLN A 140 -6.44 7.34 3.09
CA GLN A 140 -6.24 8.35 2.04
C GLN A 140 -5.45 7.78 0.87
N THR A 141 -4.39 7.00 1.12
CA THR A 141 -3.58 6.39 0.04
C THR A 141 -4.42 5.48 -0.85
N VAL A 142 -5.22 4.59 -0.24
CA VAL A 142 -6.06 3.64 -1.00
C VAL A 142 -7.16 4.39 -1.75
N ALA A 143 -7.82 5.36 -1.12
CA ALA A 143 -8.85 6.17 -1.78
C ALA A 143 -8.28 7.03 -2.92
N ALA A 144 -7.14 7.69 -2.70
CA ALA A 144 -6.45 8.50 -3.70
C ALA A 144 -6.08 7.67 -4.94
N LYS A 145 -5.55 6.46 -4.76
CA LYS A 145 -5.29 5.53 -5.86
C LYS A 145 -6.57 5.08 -6.57
N MET A 146 -7.61 4.71 -5.81
CA MET A 146 -8.89 4.29 -6.39
C MET A 146 -9.58 5.40 -7.18
N PHE A 147 -9.47 6.65 -6.74
CA PHE A 147 -10.10 7.81 -7.39
C PHE A 147 -9.21 8.51 -8.42
N ASP A 148 -8.10 7.88 -8.80
CA ASP A 148 -7.19 8.39 -9.83
C ASP A 148 -6.63 9.79 -9.50
N ALA A 149 -6.36 10.03 -8.21
CA ALA A 149 -5.76 11.29 -7.79
C ALA A 149 -4.31 11.37 -8.29
N PRO A 150 -3.90 12.48 -8.93
CA PRO A 150 -2.55 12.60 -9.46
C PRO A 150 -1.51 12.79 -8.34
N PHE A 151 -1.88 13.49 -7.27
CA PHE A 151 -0.96 13.92 -6.23
C PHE A 151 -1.53 13.70 -4.82
N LEU A 152 -0.62 13.49 -3.87
CA LEU A 152 -0.87 13.47 -2.44
C LEU A 152 0.13 14.43 -1.76
N SER A 153 -0.29 15.17 -0.74
CA SER A 153 0.62 15.98 0.09
C SER A 153 0.89 15.32 1.44
N GLY A 154 2.03 15.63 2.04
CA GLY A 154 2.39 15.14 3.36
C GLY A 154 3.78 15.58 3.81
N ILE A 155 4.19 15.15 4.99
CA ILE A 155 5.54 15.33 5.51
C ILE A 155 6.41 14.19 4.96
N LEU A 156 7.41 14.55 4.19
CA LEU A 156 8.33 13.63 3.55
C LEU A 156 9.53 13.39 4.47
N THR A 157 9.94 12.13 4.60
CA THR A 157 11.24 11.75 5.18
C THR A 157 12.04 11.02 4.12
N THR A 158 13.25 11.50 3.82
CA THR A 158 14.09 10.88 2.79
C THR A 158 14.95 9.77 3.38
N TYR A 159 15.03 8.68 2.63
CA TYR A 159 15.84 7.50 2.91
C TYR A 159 16.81 7.25 1.75
N GLN A 160 18.02 6.86 2.11
CA GLN A 160 19.10 6.56 1.18
C GLN A 160 19.58 5.11 1.35
N LEU A 161 19.88 4.45 0.24
CA LEU A 161 20.37 3.08 0.23
C LEU A 161 21.66 2.95 1.04
N ASN A 162 21.66 2.05 2.01
CA ASN A 162 22.88 1.58 2.67
C ASN A 162 23.34 0.29 1.98
N ALA A 163 24.40 0.41 1.16
CA ALA A 163 24.92 -0.71 0.38
C ALA A 163 25.40 -1.89 1.24
N GLU A 164 25.94 -1.63 2.43
CA GLU A 164 26.40 -2.67 3.35
C GLU A 164 25.21 -3.44 3.93
N LYS A 165 24.18 -2.73 4.42
CA LYS A 165 22.95 -3.36 4.91
C LYS A 165 22.22 -4.12 3.80
N LYS A 166 22.22 -3.59 2.57
CA LYS A 166 21.61 -4.27 1.42
C LYS A 166 22.29 -5.61 1.16
N LYS A 167 23.63 -5.62 1.17
CA LYS A 167 24.41 -6.85 0.99
C LYS A 167 24.09 -7.88 2.09
N LEU A 168 24.05 -7.45 3.35
CA LEU A 168 23.70 -8.32 4.48
C LEU A 168 22.28 -8.87 4.35
N TYR A 169 21.34 -8.04 3.91
CA TYR A 169 19.95 -8.45 3.69
C TYR A 169 19.84 -9.50 2.56
N ASP A 170 20.59 -9.32 1.47
CA ASP A 170 20.61 -10.27 0.36
C ASP A 170 21.23 -11.62 0.74
N GLU A 171 22.26 -11.60 1.59
CA GLU A 171 22.85 -12.81 2.18
C GLU A 171 21.83 -13.51 3.09
N TYR A 172 21.10 -12.76 3.91
CA TYR A 172 20.04 -13.29 4.78
C TYR A 172 18.91 -13.96 3.98
N GLU A 173 18.37 -13.30 2.95
CA GLU A 173 17.28 -13.87 2.13
C GLU A 173 17.76 -15.12 1.38
N SER A 174 18.99 -15.12 0.86
CA SER A 174 19.59 -16.30 0.22
C SER A 174 19.70 -17.50 1.19
N LEU A 175 20.13 -17.26 2.43
CA LEU A 175 20.20 -18.30 3.47
C LEU A 175 18.81 -18.81 3.88
N ARG A 176 17.85 -17.89 4.00
CA ARG A 176 16.46 -18.21 4.34
C ARG A 176 15.81 -19.13 3.31
N ASP A 177 16.04 -18.88 2.02
CA ASP A 177 15.52 -19.72 0.95
C ASP A 177 16.18 -21.10 0.91
N LEU A 178 17.49 -21.17 1.18
CA LEU A 178 18.21 -22.45 1.29
C LEU A 178 17.64 -23.31 2.44
N LEU A 179 17.37 -22.69 3.60
CA LEU A 179 16.77 -23.37 4.75
C LEU A 179 15.37 -23.91 4.39
N ARG A 180 14.50 -23.10 3.77
CA ARG A 180 13.17 -23.54 3.32
C ARG A 180 13.22 -24.74 2.38
N LEU A 181 14.16 -24.75 1.44
CA LEU A 181 14.34 -25.89 0.52
C LEU A 181 14.82 -27.14 1.24
N THR A 182 15.65 -26.99 2.28
CA THR A 182 16.14 -28.11 3.08
C THR A 182 15.03 -28.70 3.95
N ASP A 183 14.19 -27.86 4.55
CA ASP A 183 13.03 -28.29 5.34
C ASP A 183 12.02 -29.05 4.48
N LEU A 184 11.74 -28.56 3.26
CA LEU A 184 10.87 -29.26 2.31
C LEU A 184 11.43 -30.64 1.90
N ARG A 185 12.76 -30.75 1.74
CA ARG A 185 13.43 -32.04 1.50
C ARG A 185 13.32 -32.99 2.69
N GLY A 186 13.46 -32.48 3.91
CA GLY A 186 13.25 -33.27 5.13
C GLY A 186 11.83 -33.83 5.22
N LEU A 187 10.82 -32.96 5.09
CA LEU A 187 9.40 -33.32 5.08
C LEU A 187 9.06 -34.38 4.02
N THR A 188 9.57 -34.22 2.80
CA THR A 188 9.33 -35.20 1.73
C THR A 188 9.98 -36.55 2.04
N MET A 189 11.21 -36.57 2.56
CA MET A 189 11.89 -37.80 2.97
C MET A 189 11.16 -38.54 4.10
N ASP A 190 10.66 -37.83 5.09
CA ASP A 190 9.87 -38.40 6.19
C ASP A 190 8.57 -39.04 5.67
N ILE A 191 7.89 -38.39 4.71
CA ILE A 191 6.70 -38.94 4.06
C ILE A 191 7.03 -40.23 3.28
N PHE A 192 8.17 -40.26 2.56
CA PHE A 192 8.61 -41.46 1.84
C PHE A 192 8.95 -42.62 2.78
N GLN A 193 9.63 -42.35 3.89
CA GLN A 193 9.99 -43.39 4.87
C GLN A 193 8.75 -43.93 5.60
N ASN A 194 7.82 -43.06 5.99
CA ASN A 194 6.55 -43.47 6.62
C ASN A 194 5.62 -44.27 5.69
N LYS A 195 5.72 -44.08 4.37
CA LYS A 195 5.02 -44.93 3.39
C LYS A 195 5.65 -46.32 3.23
N LYS A 196 6.97 -46.44 3.37
CA LYS A 196 7.67 -47.74 3.29
C LYS A 196 7.50 -48.61 4.54
N THR A 197 7.25 -48.02 5.72
CA THR A 197 7.03 -48.76 6.97
C THR A 197 5.59 -49.23 7.17
N ARG A 198 4.66 -48.80 6.31
CA ARG A 198 3.24 -49.20 6.33
C ARG A 198 2.84 -50.17 5.20
N SER A 199 3.81 -50.66 4.43
CA SER A 199 3.66 -51.75 3.45
C SER A 199 4.32 -53.02 3.96
#